data_AF-A0A6C0C856-F1
#
_entry.id   AF-A0A6C0C856-F1
#
_cell.length_a   1.000
_cell.length_b   1.000
_cell.length_c   1.000
_cell.angle_alpha   90.00
_cell.angle_beta   90.00
_cell.angle_gamma   90.00
#
_symmetry.space_group_name_H-M   'P 1'
#
loop_
_entity.id
_entity.type
_entity.pdbx_description
1 polymer ?
#
loop_
_entity_poly.entity_id
_entity_poly.type
_entity_poly.pdbx_seq_one_letter_code
_entity_poly.pdbx_strand_id
1 'polypeptide(L)'
;MANDFCAQNMTLIKINGIEYSLYNHVLKTMSIFNVLFDCETNIMPEITWNISANNVNKVLHIIMRSDYNIDPEDNLLKHIEIIEFMRYIGVTNNILEEYIEFATGDMLIEYINKCQKIPYDDVMLFIFDNHSHWRLVKTPGFYKEQRDATLTDEFKILIDEIVSAHFPINFQKRVIKSTILKNIPDYKNKQSLEGVVRSLMRSYKCFSCGEYRKQITTFVAGDLISRDGRDVVTAVERVFDMAANCMTEILISHDKNNLSFA
;
A
#
# COMPACT_ATOMS: atom_id res chain seq x y z
N MET A 1 12.09 14.28 36.07
CA MET A 1 11.88 13.21 35.09
C MET A 1 12.16 11.90 35.77
N ALA A 2 11.24 10.94 35.75
CA ALA A 2 11.54 9.57 36.18
C ALA A 2 12.54 8.96 35.18
N ASN A 3 13.45 8.12 35.65
CA ASN A 3 14.39 7.43 34.77
C ASN A 3 13.62 6.32 34.02
N ASP A 4 13.25 6.58 32.76
CA ASP A 4 12.46 5.65 31.94
C ASP A 4 13.19 4.35 31.58
N PHE A 5 14.50 4.26 31.89
CA PHE A 5 15.36 3.10 31.62
C PHE A 5 15.77 2.33 32.89
N CYS A 6 15.14 2.58 34.04
CA CYS A 6 15.41 1.77 35.23
C CYS A 6 14.70 0.41 35.19
N ALA A 7 15.25 -0.58 35.91
CA ALA A 7 14.68 -1.93 35.98
C ALA A 7 13.24 -1.95 36.56
N GLN A 8 12.87 -0.98 37.40
CA GLN A 8 11.50 -0.87 37.92
C GLN A 8 10.48 -0.47 36.84
N ASN A 9 10.94 0.03 35.69
CA ASN A 9 10.11 0.42 34.55
C ASN A 9 10.15 -0.62 33.41
N MET A 10 10.44 -1.87 33.74
CA MET A 10 10.39 -3.00 32.80
C MET A 10 9.23 -3.93 33.15
N THR A 11 8.60 -4.50 32.12
CA THR A 11 7.60 -5.57 32.25
C THR A 11 8.13 -6.83 31.56
N LEU A 12 7.99 -7.96 32.24
CA LEU A 12 8.26 -9.27 31.67
C LEU A 12 7.04 -9.73 30.86
N ILE A 13 7.29 -10.12 29.62
CA ILE A 13 6.29 -10.71 28.74
C ILE A 13 6.79 -12.05 28.21
N LYS A 14 5.87 -12.91 27.76
CA LYS A 14 6.22 -14.22 27.21
C LYS A 14 5.65 -14.36 25.81
N ILE A 15 6.48 -14.73 24.84
CA ILE A 15 6.10 -14.98 23.45
C ILE A 15 6.63 -16.35 23.06
N ASN A 16 5.74 -17.27 22.65
CA ASN A 16 6.10 -18.65 22.24
C ASN A 16 7.04 -19.38 23.22
N GLY A 17 6.77 -19.32 24.51
CA GLY A 17 7.59 -19.98 25.52
C GLY A 17 8.76 -19.14 26.03
N ILE A 18 9.17 -18.08 25.33
CA ILE A 18 10.39 -17.30 25.61
C ILE A 18 10.02 -16.02 26.37
N GLU A 19 10.77 -15.73 27.44
CA GLU A 19 10.60 -14.52 28.24
C GLU A 19 11.41 -13.34 27.65
N TYR A 20 10.76 -12.17 27.59
CA TYR A 20 11.33 -10.91 27.14
C TYR A 20 11.11 -9.85 28.20
N SER A 21 12.12 -9.01 28.44
CA SER A 21 12.00 -7.84 29.32
C SER A 21 11.95 -6.57 28.48
N LEU A 22 10.83 -5.84 28.56
CA LEU A 22 10.61 -4.63 27.77
C LEU A 22 10.37 -3.43 28.68
N TYR A 23 10.88 -2.26 28.29
CA TYR A 23 10.57 -1.02 28.98
C TYR A 23 9.11 -0.63 28.79
N ASN A 24 8.49 -0.07 29.84
CA ASN A 24 7.09 0.33 29.83
C ASN A 24 6.77 1.37 28.74
N HIS A 25 7.72 2.23 28.39
CA HIS A 25 7.54 3.18 27.28
C HIS A 25 7.51 2.50 25.90
N VAL A 26 8.22 1.37 25.73
CA VAL A 26 8.16 0.55 24.52
C VAL A 26 6.81 -0.14 24.43
N LEU A 27 6.29 -0.69 25.54
CA LEU A 27 4.97 -1.33 25.57
C LEU A 27 3.83 -0.40 25.11
N LYS A 28 3.91 0.90 25.41
CA LYS A 28 2.92 1.91 24.99
C LYS A 28 2.82 2.08 23.46
N THR A 29 3.79 1.58 22.70
CA THR A 29 3.75 1.59 21.23
C THR A 29 2.99 0.40 20.64
N MET A 30 2.51 -0.52 21.49
CA MET A 30 1.86 -1.77 21.09
C MET A 30 0.51 -1.88 21.81
N SER A 31 -0.58 -1.79 21.06
CA SER A 31 -1.93 -1.72 21.63
C SER A 31 -2.38 -3.02 22.30
N ILE A 32 -1.76 -4.17 21.99
CA ILE A 32 -2.07 -5.43 22.66
C ILE A 32 -1.85 -5.36 24.18
N PHE A 33 -0.91 -4.53 24.63
CA PHE A 33 -0.63 -4.33 26.05
C PHE A 33 -1.60 -3.35 26.72
N ASN A 34 -2.52 -2.73 25.98
CA ASN A 34 -3.60 -1.97 26.61
C ASN A 34 -4.50 -2.87 27.46
N VAL A 35 -4.59 -4.17 27.12
CA VAL A 35 -5.34 -5.16 27.90
C VAL A 35 -4.83 -5.26 29.35
N LEU A 36 -3.56 -4.90 29.60
CA LEU A 36 -2.99 -4.87 30.95
C LEU A 36 -3.63 -3.80 31.84
N PHE A 37 -4.19 -2.73 31.25
CA PHE A 37 -4.94 -1.73 32.00
C PHE A 37 -6.34 -2.21 32.38
N ASP A 38 -6.87 -3.20 31.66
CA ASP A 38 -8.22 -3.73 31.83
C ASP A 38 -8.27 -5.00 32.70
N CYS A 39 -7.12 -5.64 32.96
CA CYS A 39 -7.03 -6.84 33.78
C CYS A 39 -6.78 -6.53 35.26
N GLU A 40 -7.48 -7.21 36.17
CA GLU A 40 -7.26 -7.11 37.63
C GLU A 40 -5.85 -7.56 38.06
N THR A 41 -5.19 -8.37 37.22
CA THR A 41 -3.81 -8.78 37.38
C THR A 41 -2.92 -8.02 36.39
N ASN A 42 -1.83 -7.42 36.88
CA ASN A 42 -0.77 -6.83 36.04
C ASN A 42 0.07 -7.88 35.26
N ILE A 43 -0.48 -9.07 35.01
CA ILE A 43 0.22 -10.19 34.39
C ILE A 43 -0.30 -10.34 32.96
N MET A 44 0.59 -10.15 31.98
CA MET A 44 0.27 -10.37 30.57
C MET A 44 0.14 -11.88 30.30
N PRO A 45 -0.97 -12.34 29.69
CA PRO A 45 -1.02 -13.69 29.15
C PRO A 45 0.09 -13.94 28.13
N GLU A 46 0.55 -15.18 28.04
CA GLU A 46 1.53 -15.54 27.01
C GLU A 46 0.97 -15.30 25.61
N ILE A 47 1.79 -14.68 24.75
CA ILE A 47 1.47 -14.45 23.36
C ILE A 47 1.93 -15.67 22.56
N THR A 48 0.98 -16.44 22.03
CA THR A 48 1.26 -17.54 21.10
C THR A 48 0.99 -17.08 19.67
N TRP A 49 2.03 -17.04 18.84
CA TRP A 49 1.93 -16.61 17.44
C TRP A 49 2.89 -17.38 16.55
N ASN A 50 2.56 -17.57 15.27
CA ASN A 50 3.45 -18.25 14.34
C ASN A 50 4.59 -17.30 13.87
N ILE A 51 5.58 -17.10 14.73
CA ILE A 51 6.76 -16.26 14.46
C ILE A 51 8.02 -16.86 15.10
N SER A 52 9.14 -16.77 14.38
CA SER A 52 10.44 -17.20 14.91
C SER A 52 10.96 -16.25 16.01
N ALA A 53 11.69 -16.77 17.00
CA ALA A 53 12.31 -15.96 18.05
C ALA A 53 13.24 -14.87 17.49
N ASN A 54 13.91 -15.15 16.36
CA ASN A 54 14.75 -14.17 15.67
C ASN A 54 13.93 -13.00 15.12
N ASN A 55 12.78 -13.26 14.50
CA ASN A 55 11.90 -12.22 13.99
C ASN A 55 11.21 -11.44 15.12
N VAL A 56 10.87 -12.09 16.25
CA VAL A 56 10.44 -11.38 17.46
C VAL A 56 11.50 -10.39 17.92
N ASN A 57 12.78 -10.82 18.01
CA ASN A 57 13.87 -9.91 18.37
C ASN A 57 13.99 -8.75 17.40
N LYS A 58 13.92 -9.00 16.09
CA LYS A 58 13.93 -7.94 15.06
C LYS A 58 12.80 -6.93 15.30
N VAL A 59 11.57 -7.39 15.51
CA VAL A 59 10.40 -6.54 15.78
C VAL A 59 10.63 -5.66 17.01
N LEU A 60 11.10 -6.25 18.11
CA LEU A 60 11.36 -5.51 19.33
C LEU A 60 12.48 -4.46 19.16
N HIS A 61 13.50 -4.75 18.34
CA HIS A 61 14.53 -3.78 17.99
C HIS A 61 14.01 -2.63 17.12
N ILE A 62 13.18 -2.93 16.12
CA ILE A 62 12.50 -1.94 15.27
C ILE A 62 11.69 -0.98 16.15
N ILE A 63 10.88 -1.52 17.06
CA ILE A 63 10.03 -0.73 17.94
C ILE A 63 10.85 0.13 18.91
N MET A 64 11.92 -0.44 19.50
CA MET A 64 12.70 0.25 20.53
C MET A 64 13.58 1.37 19.97
N ARG A 65 14.15 1.19 18.77
CA ARG A 65 15.23 2.07 18.26
C ARG A 65 14.96 2.66 16.88
N SER A 66 13.84 2.34 16.24
CA SER A 66 13.65 2.60 14.81
C SER A 66 14.82 2.04 13.99
N ASP A 67 15.35 0.89 14.41
CA ASP A 67 16.48 0.22 13.76
C ASP A 67 15.94 -0.68 12.65
N TYR A 68 15.80 -0.09 11.46
CA TYR A 68 15.30 -0.73 10.25
C TYR A 68 16.41 -1.46 9.48
N ASN A 69 17.37 -2.08 10.17
CA ASN A 69 18.41 -2.91 9.55
C ASN A 69 17.77 -4.10 8.82
N ILE A 70 17.53 -3.91 7.53
CA ILE A 70 17.05 -4.94 6.62
C ILE A 70 18.24 -5.57 5.95
N ASP A 71 18.27 -6.89 6.01
CA ASP A 71 19.21 -7.65 5.22
C ASP A 71 18.79 -7.52 3.75
N PRO A 72 19.64 -6.99 2.85
CA PRO A 72 19.31 -6.89 1.43
C PRO A 72 19.05 -8.26 0.77
N GLU A 73 19.45 -9.36 1.41
CA GLU A 73 19.15 -10.73 0.97
C GLU A 73 17.82 -11.28 1.54
N ASP A 74 17.16 -10.58 2.47
CA ASP A 74 15.89 -11.03 3.04
C ASP A 74 14.80 -11.11 1.95
N ASN A 75 14.05 -12.22 1.96
CA ASN A 75 12.94 -12.41 1.04
C ASN A 75 11.66 -11.72 1.56
N LEU A 76 10.72 -11.46 0.65
CA LEU A 76 9.44 -10.82 1.00
C LEU A 76 8.64 -11.61 2.04
N LEU A 77 8.73 -12.95 2.06
CA LEU A 77 8.04 -13.79 3.06
C LEU A 77 8.44 -13.46 4.50
N LYS A 78 9.74 -13.23 4.73
CA LYS A 78 10.23 -12.86 6.05
C LYS A 78 9.71 -11.48 6.50
N HIS A 79 9.60 -10.54 5.56
CA HIS A 79 9.00 -9.24 5.84
C HIS A 79 7.50 -9.35 6.11
N ILE A 80 6.78 -10.22 5.39
CA ILE A 80 5.36 -10.51 5.65
C ILE A 80 5.18 -11.03 7.08
N GLU A 81 5.96 -12.04 7.51
CA GLU A 81 5.90 -12.59 8.87
C GLU A 81 6.10 -11.51 9.95
N ILE A 82 7.08 -10.61 9.74
CA ILE A 82 7.35 -9.48 10.63
C ILE A 82 6.16 -8.50 10.66
N ILE A 83 5.64 -8.11 9.50
CA ILE A 83 4.52 -7.17 9.37
C ILE A 83 3.24 -7.74 10.00
N GLU A 84 2.95 -9.02 9.78
CA GLU A 84 1.83 -9.70 10.42
C GLU A 84 1.92 -9.65 11.94
N PHE A 85 3.09 -9.95 12.48
CA PHE A 85 3.27 -9.93 13.92
C PHE A 85 3.18 -8.50 14.48
N MET A 86 3.77 -7.50 13.82
CA MET A 86 3.64 -6.09 14.20
C MET A 86 2.17 -5.63 14.20
N ARG A 87 1.38 -6.06 13.21
CA ARG A 87 -0.07 -5.79 13.17
C ARG A 87 -0.78 -6.47 14.32
N TYR A 88 -0.47 -7.73 14.59
CA TYR A 88 -1.12 -8.51 15.63
C TYR A 88 -0.90 -7.90 17.03
N ILE A 89 0.34 -7.52 17.36
CA ILE A 89 0.65 -6.86 18.65
C ILE A 89 0.23 -5.38 18.67
N GLY A 90 -0.29 -4.87 17.56
CA GLY A 90 -0.82 -3.52 17.44
C GLY A 90 0.22 -2.43 17.55
N VAL A 91 1.36 -2.60 16.87
CA VAL A 91 2.39 -1.56 16.74
C VAL A 91 1.77 -0.29 16.14
N THR A 92 2.18 0.88 16.62
CA THR A 92 1.73 2.17 16.09
C THR A 92 1.98 2.30 14.58
N ASN A 93 1.00 2.87 13.87
CA ASN A 93 1.05 2.99 12.41
C ASN A 93 2.33 3.65 11.89
N ASN A 94 2.85 4.69 12.56
CA ASN A 94 4.07 5.36 12.12
C ASN A 94 5.27 4.40 12.01
N ILE A 95 5.46 3.50 12.98
CA ILE A 95 6.56 2.53 12.97
C ILE A 95 6.30 1.46 11.91
N LEU A 96 5.05 1.03 11.77
CA LEU A 96 4.65 0.00 10.80
C LEU A 96 4.80 0.48 9.36
N GLU A 97 4.33 1.68 9.05
CA GLU A 97 4.46 2.32 7.73
C GLU A 97 5.93 2.52 7.37
N GLU A 98 6.74 3.00 8.30
CA GLU A 98 8.19 3.18 8.08
C GLU A 98 8.88 1.84 7.80
N TYR A 99 8.59 0.79 8.58
CA TYR A 99 9.12 -0.55 8.30
C TYR A 99 8.71 -1.08 6.92
N ILE A 100 7.44 -0.89 6.53
CA ILE A 100 6.93 -1.28 5.21
C ILE A 100 7.74 -0.60 4.10
N GLU A 101 7.96 0.71 4.19
CA GLU A 101 8.73 1.47 3.20
C GLU A 101 10.15 0.94 3.05
N PHE A 102 10.82 0.68 4.17
CA PHE A 102 12.15 0.12 4.17
C PHE A 102 12.18 -1.32 3.61
N ALA A 103 11.22 -2.17 3.99
CA ALA A 103 11.17 -3.59 3.61
C ALA A 103 10.87 -3.82 2.12
N THR A 104 10.02 -2.98 1.52
CA THR A 104 9.61 -3.18 0.14
C THR A 104 10.39 -2.33 -0.86
N GLY A 105 10.95 -1.20 -0.42
CA GLY A 105 11.44 -0.16 -1.31
C GLY A 105 10.29 0.60 -1.99
N ASP A 106 10.62 1.60 -2.80
CA ASP A 106 9.65 2.54 -3.38
C ASP A 106 9.15 2.17 -4.78
N MET A 107 9.78 1.22 -5.47
CA MET A 107 9.43 0.84 -6.84
C MET A 107 8.31 -0.19 -6.88
N LEU A 108 7.15 0.20 -7.41
CA LEU A 108 5.95 -0.63 -7.42
C LEU A 108 6.15 -1.93 -8.22
N ILE A 109 6.75 -1.86 -9.42
CA ILE A 109 6.97 -3.05 -10.25
C ILE A 109 7.91 -4.05 -9.55
N GLU A 110 8.96 -3.57 -8.89
CA GLU A 110 9.87 -4.43 -8.13
C GLU A 110 9.13 -5.14 -6.98
N TYR A 111 8.21 -4.44 -6.31
CA TYR A 111 7.35 -5.03 -5.29
C TYR A 111 6.40 -6.09 -5.87
N ILE A 112 5.71 -5.82 -6.97
CA ILE A 112 4.83 -6.80 -7.63
C ILE A 112 5.61 -8.05 -8.06
N ASN A 113 6.79 -7.86 -8.65
CA ASN A 113 7.68 -8.96 -9.06
C ASN A 113 8.18 -9.79 -7.87
N LYS A 114 8.36 -9.19 -6.69
CA LYS A 114 8.65 -9.94 -5.45
C LYS A 114 7.42 -10.75 -5.00
N CYS A 115 6.22 -10.18 -5.09
CA CYS A 115 4.98 -10.85 -4.69
C CYS A 115 4.71 -12.11 -5.54
N GLN A 116 4.90 -12.03 -6.86
CA GLN A 116 4.70 -13.19 -7.76
C GLN A 116 5.57 -14.41 -7.45
N LYS A 117 6.69 -14.23 -6.74
CA LYS A 117 7.64 -15.31 -6.42
C LYS A 117 7.21 -16.17 -5.24
N ILE A 118 6.15 -15.79 -4.54
CA ILE A 118 5.69 -16.42 -3.29
C ILE A 118 4.17 -16.61 -3.35
N PRO A 119 3.55 -17.51 -2.57
CA PRO A 119 2.09 -17.64 -2.54
C PRO A 119 1.41 -16.31 -2.17
N TYR A 120 0.27 -16.01 -2.80
CA TYR A 120 -0.47 -14.79 -2.49
C TYR A 120 -0.93 -14.80 -1.03
N ASP A 121 -0.75 -13.65 -0.39
CA ASP A 121 -1.16 -13.39 0.99
C ASP A 121 -1.85 -12.01 1.05
N ASP A 122 -2.94 -11.89 1.81
CA ASP A 122 -3.66 -10.62 1.95
C ASP A 122 -2.82 -9.52 2.63
N VAL A 123 -1.76 -9.89 3.33
CA VAL A 123 -0.74 -8.96 3.84
C VAL A 123 -0.07 -8.20 2.69
N MET A 124 0.01 -8.77 1.48
CA MET A 124 0.50 -8.03 0.32
C MET A 124 -0.39 -6.81 0.02
N LEU A 125 -1.71 -6.98 0.08
CA LEU A 125 -2.63 -5.85 -0.12
C LEU A 125 -2.48 -4.82 1.00
N PHE A 126 -2.33 -5.30 2.24
CA PHE A 126 -2.09 -4.43 3.38
C PHE A 126 -0.80 -3.60 3.22
N ILE A 127 0.30 -4.24 2.81
CA ILE A 127 1.57 -3.58 2.51
C ILE A 127 1.38 -2.52 1.44
N PHE A 128 0.70 -2.87 0.35
CA PHE A 128 0.42 -1.94 -0.73
C PHE A 128 -0.36 -0.70 -0.27
N ASP A 129 -1.39 -0.89 0.57
CA ASP A 129 -2.24 0.19 1.07
C ASP A 129 -1.54 1.09 2.12
N ASN A 130 -0.58 0.54 2.87
CA ASN A 130 0.14 1.26 3.93
C ASN A 130 1.51 1.78 3.49
N HIS A 131 1.91 1.61 2.23
CA HIS A 131 3.11 2.22 1.67
C HIS A 131 2.76 3.52 0.92
N SER A 132 3.16 4.66 1.51
CA SER A 132 2.71 5.96 1.02
C SER A 132 3.39 6.39 -0.30
N HIS A 133 4.62 5.93 -0.53
CA HIS A 133 5.51 6.44 -1.58
C HIS A 133 5.67 5.56 -2.84
N TRP A 134 4.71 4.71 -3.20
CA TRP A 134 4.84 3.88 -4.42
C TRP A 134 5.15 4.72 -5.67
N ARG A 135 6.23 4.37 -6.36
CA ARG A 135 6.68 4.97 -7.61
C ARG A 135 6.55 3.96 -8.74
N LEU A 136 5.92 4.39 -9.81
CA LEU A 136 5.96 3.66 -11.08
C LEU A 136 7.17 4.07 -11.93
N VAL A 137 7.67 5.30 -11.77
CA VAL A 137 8.81 5.85 -12.54
C VAL A 137 9.84 6.48 -11.59
N LYS A 138 11.14 6.27 -11.86
CA LYS A 138 12.25 6.85 -11.07
C LYS A 138 12.43 8.36 -11.39
N THR A 139 11.89 9.22 -10.52
CA THR A 139 12.27 10.64 -10.27
C THR A 139 12.00 11.68 -11.38
N PRO A 140 11.63 12.94 -11.04
CA PRO A 140 11.18 13.95 -12.00
C PRO A 140 12.34 14.79 -12.53
N GLY A 141 12.68 14.60 -13.81
CA GLY A 141 13.60 15.48 -14.56
C GLY A 141 13.32 15.51 -16.06
N PHE A 142 12.30 14.79 -16.50
CA PHE A 142 11.94 14.67 -17.91
C PHE A 142 11.05 15.83 -18.36
N TYR A 143 11.24 16.27 -19.61
CA TYR A 143 10.24 17.07 -20.30
C TYR A 143 8.89 16.32 -20.26
N LYS A 144 7.79 17.08 -20.19
CA LYS A 144 6.43 16.59 -19.97
C LYS A 144 6.03 15.41 -20.89
N GLU A 145 6.51 15.41 -22.13
CA GLU A 145 6.22 14.36 -23.13
C GLU A 145 7.04 13.08 -22.92
N GLN A 146 8.31 13.20 -22.55
CA GLN A 146 9.17 12.05 -22.22
C GLN A 146 8.64 11.33 -20.98
N ARG A 147 8.19 12.08 -19.98
CA ARG A 147 7.53 11.53 -18.79
C ARG A 147 6.28 10.72 -19.14
N ASP A 148 5.45 11.21 -20.05
CA ASP A 148 4.21 10.51 -20.43
C ASP A 148 4.50 9.21 -21.18
N ALA A 149 5.51 9.19 -22.04
CA ALA A 149 5.95 7.98 -22.73
C ALA A 149 6.47 6.93 -21.73
N THR A 150 7.40 7.30 -20.86
CA THR A 150 7.92 6.39 -19.82
C THR A 150 6.81 5.89 -18.90
N LEU A 151 5.89 6.75 -18.48
CA LEU A 151 4.74 6.34 -17.67
C LEU A 151 3.87 5.30 -18.41
N THR A 152 3.68 5.47 -19.72
CA THR A 152 2.89 4.52 -20.52
C THR A 152 3.56 3.15 -20.58
N ASP A 153 4.86 3.12 -20.81
CA ASP A 153 5.62 1.87 -20.93
C ASP A 153 5.71 1.12 -19.59
N GLU A 154 6.05 1.83 -18.50
CA GLU A 154 6.09 1.24 -17.16
C GLU A 154 4.70 0.79 -16.69
N PHE A 155 3.64 1.52 -17.06
CA PHE A 155 2.28 1.10 -16.73
C PHE A 155 1.88 -0.18 -17.47
N LYS A 156 2.26 -0.34 -18.74
CA LYS A 156 2.03 -1.60 -19.47
C LYS A 156 2.74 -2.77 -18.80
N ILE A 157 4.00 -2.60 -18.42
CA ILE A 157 4.75 -3.61 -17.66
C ILE A 157 3.99 -3.97 -16.38
N LEU A 158 3.53 -2.96 -15.62
CA LEU A 158 2.73 -3.23 -14.42
C LEU A 158 1.46 -4.03 -14.72
N ILE A 159 0.74 -3.72 -15.81
CA ILE A 159 -0.47 -4.45 -16.21
C ILE A 159 -0.15 -5.91 -16.51
N ASP A 160 0.89 -6.17 -17.32
CA ASP A 160 1.32 -7.52 -17.68
C ASP A 160 1.66 -8.36 -16.43
N GLU A 161 2.32 -7.74 -15.44
CA GLU A 161 2.71 -8.43 -14.19
C GLU A 161 1.52 -8.64 -13.24
N ILE A 162 0.62 -7.65 -13.12
CA ILE A 162 -0.48 -7.68 -12.14
C ILE A 162 -1.68 -8.49 -12.64
N VAL A 163 -1.97 -8.51 -13.95
CA VAL A 163 -3.08 -9.27 -14.53
C VAL A 163 -2.67 -10.73 -14.78
N SER A 164 -2.04 -11.32 -13.78
CA SER A 164 -1.68 -12.74 -13.75
C SER A 164 -2.69 -13.54 -12.93
N ALA A 165 -2.78 -14.85 -13.17
CA ALA A 165 -3.64 -15.75 -12.39
C ALA A 165 -3.22 -15.86 -10.91
N HIS A 166 -1.99 -15.44 -10.59
CA HIS A 166 -1.43 -15.45 -9.26
C HIS A 166 -2.16 -14.50 -8.30
N PHE A 167 -2.56 -13.32 -8.78
CA PHE A 167 -3.17 -12.29 -7.94
C PHE A 167 -4.71 -12.37 -7.96
N PRO A 168 -5.41 -12.34 -6.81
CA PRO A 168 -6.85 -12.21 -6.77
C PRO A 168 -7.33 -10.93 -7.43
N ILE A 169 -8.52 -10.98 -8.02
CA ILE A 169 -9.10 -9.85 -8.77
C ILE A 169 -9.16 -8.54 -7.97
N ASN A 170 -9.39 -8.63 -6.65
CA ASN A 170 -9.46 -7.46 -5.77
C ASN A 170 -8.09 -6.79 -5.62
N PHE A 171 -7.02 -7.57 -5.52
CA PHE A 171 -5.64 -7.07 -5.49
C PHE A 171 -5.30 -6.37 -6.81
N GLN A 172 -5.59 -7.02 -7.94
CA GLN A 172 -5.37 -6.46 -9.28
C GLN A 172 -6.07 -5.10 -9.43
N LYS A 173 -7.37 -5.06 -9.11
CA LYS A 173 -8.17 -3.83 -9.19
C LYS A 173 -7.60 -2.72 -8.32
N ARG A 174 -7.20 -3.05 -7.09
CA ARG A 174 -6.68 -2.09 -6.13
C ARG A 174 -5.37 -1.47 -6.60
N VAL A 175 -4.42 -2.29 -7.05
CA VAL A 175 -3.10 -1.83 -7.53
C VAL A 175 -3.24 -0.97 -8.79
N ILE A 176 -4.01 -1.42 -9.78
CA ILE A 176 -4.21 -0.69 -11.04
C ILE A 176 -4.88 0.66 -10.78
N LYS A 177 -6.01 0.67 -10.06
CA LYS A 177 -6.77 1.89 -9.77
C LYS A 177 -5.93 2.91 -9.01
N SER A 178 -5.24 2.47 -7.96
CA SER A 178 -4.39 3.35 -7.13
C SER A 178 -3.26 3.96 -7.95
N THR A 179 -2.63 3.15 -8.82
CA THR A 179 -1.57 3.62 -9.73
C THR A 179 -2.09 4.66 -10.71
N ILE A 180 -3.26 4.43 -11.33
CA ILE A 180 -3.90 5.41 -12.22
C ILE A 180 -4.10 6.72 -11.45
N LEU A 181 -4.80 6.69 -10.30
CA LEU A 181 -5.13 7.87 -9.51
C LEU A 181 -3.90 8.68 -9.09
N LYS A 182 -2.84 8.01 -8.61
CA LYS A 182 -1.58 8.68 -8.21
C LYS A 182 -0.85 9.33 -9.39
N ASN A 183 -1.06 8.84 -10.62
CA ASN A 183 -0.38 9.31 -11.82
C ASN A 183 -1.27 10.13 -12.76
N ILE A 184 -2.53 10.42 -12.41
CA ILE A 184 -3.37 11.36 -13.17
C ILE A 184 -2.70 12.73 -13.16
N PRO A 185 -2.34 13.29 -14.33
CA PRO A 185 -1.72 14.60 -14.39
C PRO A 185 -2.66 15.67 -13.81
N ASP A 186 -2.11 16.54 -12.96
CA ASP A 186 -2.79 17.73 -12.42
C ASP A 186 -4.02 17.46 -11.53
N TYR A 187 -4.19 16.24 -10.98
CA TYR A 187 -5.33 15.85 -10.11
C TYR A 187 -5.60 16.85 -8.96
N LYS A 188 -4.55 17.38 -8.32
CA LYS A 188 -4.66 18.27 -7.15
C LYS A 188 -4.84 19.76 -7.48
N ASN A 189 -4.67 20.18 -8.73
CA ASN A 189 -4.53 21.60 -9.10
C ASN A 189 -5.68 22.13 -9.97
N LYS A 190 -6.78 21.40 -10.11
CA LYS A 190 -7.81 21.71 -11.12
C LYS A 190 -9.13 22.13 -10.49
N GLN A 191 -9.43 23.42 -10.66
CA GLN A 191 -10.67 24.07 -10.21
C GLN A 191 -11.70 24.26 -11.33
N SER A 192 -11.42 23.80 -12.56
CA SER A 192 -12.31 23.97 -13.71
C SER A 192 -12.63 22.67 -14.45
N LEU A 193 -13.87 22.57 -14.93
CA LEU A 193 -14.40 21.43 -15.70
C LEU A 193 -13.55 21.15 -16.96
N GLU A 194 -13.14 22.19 -17.67
CA GLU A 194 -12.27 22.06 -18.85
C GLU A 194 -10.90 21.47 -18.48
N GLY A 195 -10.36 21.85 -17.33
CA GLY A 195 -9.15 21.26 -16.76
C GLY A 195 -9.30 19.76 -16.53
N VAL A 196 -10.42 19.34 -15.92
CA VAL A 196 -10.73 17.92 -15.64
C VAL A 196 -10.79 17.11 -16.92
N VAL A 197 -11.56 17.57 -17.91
CA VAL A 197 -11.68 16.89 -19.21
C VAL A 197 -10.32 16.75 -19.87
N ARG A 198 -9.49 17.79 -19.86
CA ARG A 198 -8.13 17.74 -20.43
C ARG A 198 -7.21 16.75 -19.70
N SER A 199 -7.33 16.62 -18.38
CA SER A 199 -6.58 15.61 -17.60
C SER A 199 -7.02 14.20 -17.95
N LEU A 200 -8.33 13.94 -17.94
CA LEU A 200 -8.89 12.64 -18.31
C LEU A 200 -8.43 12.22 -19.71
N MET A 201 -8.47 13.15 -20.65
CA MET A 201 -7.99 12.95 -22.01
C MET A 201 -6.54 12.51 -22.09
N ARG A 202 -5.68 13.10 -21.27
CA ARG A 202 -4.28 12.73 -21.21
C ARG A 202 -4.08 11.39 -20.51
N SER A 203 -4.80 11.13 -19.42
CA SER A 203 -4.79 9.86 -18.72
C SER A 203 -5.16 8.68 -19.62
N TYR A 204 -6.16 8.83 -20.50
CA TYR A 204 -6.51 7.77 -21.45
C TYR A 204 -5.36 7.39 -22.39
N LYS A 205 -4.53 8.36 -22.79
CA LYS A 205 -3.35 8.12 -23.61
C LYS A 205 -2.25 7.43 -22.79
N CYS A 206 -2.00 7.89 -21.55
CA CYS A 206 -0.94 7.36 -20.70
C CYS A 206 -1.24 5.94 -20.18
N PHE A 207 -2.51 5.56 -20.01
CA PHE A 207 -2.90 4.28 -19.44
C PHE A 207 -3.49 3.31 -20.48
N SER A 208 -3.10 3.47 -21.75
CA SER A 208 -3.50 2.59 -22.86
C SER A 208 -5.02 2.40 -23.03
N CYS A 209 -5.82 3.37 -22.59
CA CYS A 209 -7.29 3.34 -22.65
C CYS A 209 -7.87 4.26 -23.74
N GLY A 210 -7.04 4.71 -24.70
CA GLY A 210 -7.42 5.70 -25.71
C GLY A 210 -8.61 5.29 -26.58
N GLU A 211 -8.72 4.00 -26.91
CA GLU A 211 -9.81 3.45 -27.72
C GLU A 211 -11.15 3.47 -26.98
N TYR A 212 -11.11 3.38 -25.65
CA TYR A 212 -12.29 3.39 -24.78
C TYR A 212 -12.71 4.79 -24.34
N ARG A 213 -12.02 5.83 -24.82
CA ARG A 213 -12.29 7.24 -24.50
C ARG A 213 -13.78 7.57 -24.56
N LYS A 214 -14.49 7.15 -25.62
CA LYS A 214 -15.90 7.49 -25.82
C LYS A 214 -16.80 6.87 -24.74
N GLN A 215 -16.54 5.62 -24.36
CA GLN A 215 -17.29 4.92 -23.31
C GLN A 215 -17.04 5.56 -21.94
N ILE A 216 -15.77 5.79 -21.59
CA ILE A 216 -15.41 6.38 -20.30
C ILE A 216 -15.93 7.83 -20.18
N THR A 217 -15.82 8.62 -21.26
CA THR A 217 -16.31 10.01 -21.27
C THR A 217 -17.83 10.07 -21.13
N THR A 218 -18.56 9.14 -21.77
CA THR A 218 -20.03 9.08 -21.67
C THR A 218 -20.47 8.73 -20.23
N PHE A 219 -19.78 7.78 -19.60
CA PHE A 219 -20.05 7.38 -18.21
C PHE A 219 -19.80 8.53 -17.23
N VAL A 220 -18.69 9.25 -17.41
CA VAL A 220 -18.32 10.41 -16.57
C VAL A 220 -19.25 11.61 -16.79
N ALA A 221 -19.64 11.89 -18.04
CA ALA A 221 -20.50 13.02 -18.38
C ALA A 221 -21.92 12.89 -17.79
N GLY A 222 -22.44 11.65 -17.70
CA GLY A 222 -23.74 11.39 -17.07
C GLY A 222 -23.80 11.80 -15.60
N ASP A 223 -22.71 11.62 -14.84
CA ASP A 223 -22.66 11.96 -13.41
C ASP A 223 -22.47 13.47 -13.20
N LEU A 224 -21.67 14.14 -14.05
CA LEU A 224 -21.43 15.59 -14.00
C LEU A 224 -22.68 16.43 -14.29
N ILE A 225 -23.58 15.98 -15.17
CA ILE A 225 -24.81 16.69 -15.54
C ILE A 225 -25.86 16.59 -14.41
N SER A 226 -25.76 15.60 -13.53
CA SER A 226 -26.77 15.31 -12.50
C SER A 226 -26.62 16.12 -11.20
N ARG A 227 -25.58 16.96 -11.05
CA ARG A 227 -25.24 17.60 -9.77
C ARG A 227 -25.15 19.11 -9.83
N ASP A 228 -25.97 19.74 -8.99
CA ASP A 228 -26.13 21.18 -8.81
C ASP A 228 -24.94 21.78 -8.02
N GLY A 229 -23.83 22.03 -8.73
CA GLY A 229 -22.85 23.12 -8.53
C GLY A 229 -22.18 23.40 -7.17
N ARG A 230 -22.54 22.74 -6.06
CA ARG A 230 -22.17 23.19 -4.71
C ARG A 230 -20.88 22.62 -4.14
N ASP A 231 -20.28 21.63 -4.77
CA ASP A 231 -18.96 21.12 -4.36
C ASP A 231 -18.15 20.58 -5.55
N VAL A 232 -17.47 21.52 -6.23
CA VAL A 232 -16.67 21.24 -7.43
C VAL A 232 -15.51 20.30 -7.11
N VAL A 233 -14.92 20.38 -5.91
CA VAL A 233 -13.77 19.54 -5.52
C VAL A 233 -14.22 18.09 -5.35
N THR A 234 -15.25 17.83 -4.55
CA THR A 234 -15.80 16.48 -4.38
C THR A 234 -16.30 15.89 -5.71
N ALA A 235 -16.84 16.72 -6.61
CA ALA A 235 -17.23 16.28 -7.96
C ALA A 235 -16.02 15.88 -8.82
N VAL A 236 -14.93 16.65 -8.78
CA VAL A 236 -13.68 16.36 -9.52
C VAL A 236 -13.05 15.05 -9.04
N GLU A 237 -12.93 14.85 -7.73
CA GLU A 237 -12.35 13.63 -7.16
C GLU A 237 -13.18 12.39 -7.54
N ARG A 238 -14.50 12.49 -7.44
CA ARG A 238 -15.42 11.41 -7.82
C ARG A 238 -15.31 11.06 -9.31
N VAL A 239 -15.20 12.06 -10.17
CA VAL A 239 -15.03 11.84 -11.62
C VAL A 239 -13.74 11.09 -11.93
N PHE A 240 -12.63 11.46 -11.27
CA PHE A 240 -11.37 10.74 -11.44
C PHE A 240 -11.43 9.32 -10.88
N ASP A 241 -12.10 9.11 -9.73
CA ASP A 241 -12.33 7.78 -9.18
C ASP A 241 -13.14 6.90 -10.13
N MET A 242 -14.23 7.42 -10.68
CA MET A 242 -15.07 6.72 -11.65
C MET A 242 -14.31 6.40 -12.94
N ALA A 243 -13.52 7.34 -13.44
CA ALA A 243 -12.69 7.12 -14.62
C ALA A 243 -11.62 6.04 -14.36
N ALA A 244 -10.96 6.09 -13.20
CA ALA A 244 -9.99 5.08 -12.78
C ALA A 244 -10.64 3.69 -12.66
N ASN A 245 -11.81 3.59 -12.02
CA ASN A 245 -12.58 2.34 -11.95
C ASN A 245 -12.87 1.80 -13.36
N CYS A 246 -13.40 2.63 -14.25
CA CYS A 246 -13.76 2.20 -15.60
C CYS A 246 -12.54 1.73 -16.39
N MET A 247 -11.42 2.47 -16.33
CA MET A 247 -10.16 2.06 -16.95
C MET A 247 -9.65 0.73 -16.37
N THR A 248 -9.70 0.56 -15.05
CA THR A 248 -9.30 -0.70 -14.40
C THR A 248 -10.14 -1.90 -14.86
N GLU A 249 -11.47 -1.77 -14.92
CA GLU A 249 -12.34 -2.87 -15.39
C GLU A 249 -12.02 -3.25 -16.85
N ILE A 250 -11.82 -2.25 -17.71
CA ILE A 250 -11.50 -2.46 -19.12
C ILE A 250 -10.18 -3.21 -19.26
N LEU A 251 -9.12 -2.75 -18.60
CA LEU A 251 -7.77 -3.34 -18.70
C LEU A 251 -7.78 -4.82 -18.26
N ILE A 252 -8.41 -5.12 -17.13
CA ILE A 252 -8.54 -6.49 -16.64
C ILE A 252 -9.35 -7.37 -17.61
N SER A 253 -10.44 -6.83 -18.17
CA SER A 253 -11.29 -7.59 -19.10
C SER A 253 -10.60 -7.88 -20.44
N HIS A 254 -9.75 -6.97 -20.91
CA HIS A 254 -9.09 -7.08 -22.20
C HIS A 254 -7.97 -8.13 -22.17
N ASP A 255 -7.12 -8.13 -21.15
CA ASP A 255 -6.03 -9.11 -21.06
C ASP A 255 -6.50 -10.53 -20.77
N LYS A 256 -7.58 -10.70 -20.00
CA LYS A 256 -8.18 -12.03 -19.79
C LYS A 256 -8.69 -12.66 -21.09
N ASN A 257 -9.17 -11.84 -22.02
CA ASN A 257 -9.61 -12.33 -23.33
C ASN A 257 -8.41 -12.71 -24.22
N ASN A 258 -7.28 -12.01 -24.11
CA ASN A 258 -6.05 -12.35 -24.84
C ASN A 258 -5.34 -13.60 -24.28
N LEU A 259 -5.47 -13.88 -22.99
CA LEU A 259 -4.96 -15.11 -22.35
C LEU A 259 -5.81 -16.36 -22.63
N SER A 260 -7.04 -16.21 -23.14
CA SER A 260 -7.94 -17.34 -23.43
C SER A 260 -7.73 -18.02 -24.79
N PHE A 261 -6.73 -17.57 -25.55
CA PHE A 261 -6.37 -18.08 -26.89
C PHE A 261 -4.93 -18.58 -27.02
N ALA A 262 -4.20 -18.76 -25.91
CA ALA A 262 -2.85 -19.33 -25.87
C ALA A 262 -2.85 -20.75 -25.29
#